data_AF-A0A5S4EW87-F1
#
_entry.id   AF-A0A5S4EW87-F1
#
_cell.length_a   1.000
_cell.length_b   1.000
_cell.length_c   1.000
_cell.angle_alpha   90.00
_cell.angle_beta   90.00
_cell.angle_gamma   90.00
#
_symmetry.space_group_name_H-M   'P 1'
#
loop_
_entity.id
_entity.type
_entity.pdbx_description
1 polymer ?
#
loop_
_entity_poly.entity_id
_entity_poly.type
_entity_poly.pdbx_seq_one_letter_code
_entity_poly.pdbx_strand_id
1 'polypeptide(L)'
;VVDLARINAGLPPLMPRHNTLHPEGRRPLGQLTALWFEEGDGVALYEDDDLLAVIPGWADMSRGMPGYARDAVGESPFAWALSEALEGLEPRITNARSYWRWRHSEGSWPSFQQFVMGHLDRVLGPAGRYWDASGERLPTVGITERPPHGKRDFTVLSTVGMSCQRMPTVEQWIDKPGAYARIELAVATREDPRDAALLLVWLSQYPWHSVTWLGHGHTAKWYHEPSTFPLGPQYSGVLMQADVPHMPNMSGFAFGGEAVRWLWLTPVTRETLEAQHR
;
A
#
# COMPACT_ATOMS: atom_id res chain seq x y z
N VAL A 1 -32.26 -17.67 -12.29
CA VAL A 1 -32.55 -17.25 -10.90
C VAL A 1 -31.42 -17.75 -10.02
N VAL A 2 -31.04 -16.99 -8.99
CA VAL A 2 -30.01 -17.38 -8.02
C VAL A 2 -30.52 -18.55 -7.17
N ASP A 3 -29.70 -19.59 -7.01
CA ASP A 3 -29.99 -20.73 -6.13
C ASP A 3 -29.57 -20.43 -4.68
N LEU A 4 -30.51 -19.89 -3.90
CA LEU A 4 -30.27 -19.55 -2.49
C LEU A 4 -30.05 -20.79 -1.62
N ALA A 5 -30.64 -21.94 -1.96
CA ALA A 5 -30.46 -23.17 -1.17
C ALA A 5 -29.00 -23.63 -1.25
N ARG A 6 -28.40 -23.55 -2.44
CA ARG A 6 -26.98 -23.87 -2.66
C ARG A 6 -26.06 -22.94 -1.88
N ILE A 7 -26.32 -21.63 -1.91
CA ILE A 7 -25.53 -20.63 -1.17
C ILE A 7 -25.62 -20.86 0.34
N ASN A 8 -26.84 -21.07 0.86
CA ASN A 8 -27.06 -21.32 2.28
C ASN A 8 -26.44 -22.64 2.76
N ALA A 9 -26.14 -23.57 1.84
CA ALA A 9 -25.40 -24.80 2.11
C ALA A 9 -23.86 -24.63 2.02
N GLY A 10 -23.36 -23.41 1.79
CA GLY A 10 -21.92 -23.14 1.67
C GLY A 10 -21.28 -23.64 0.37
N LEU A 11 -22.10 -23.98 -0.63
CA LEU A 11 -21.60 -24.43 -1.93
C LEU A 11 -21.33 -23.22 -2.85
N PRO A 12 -20.34 -23.32 -3.77
CA PRO A 12 -20.05 -22.24 -4.72
C PRO A 12 -21.31 -21.84 -5.51
N PRO A 13 -21.64 -20.55 -5.62
CA PRO A 13 -22.82 -20.10 -6.35
C PRO A 13 -22.72 -20.46 -7.83
N LEU A 14 -23.88 -20.66 -8.46
CA LEU A 14 -23.98 -20.83 -9.91
C LEU A 14 -24.43 -19.53 -10.55
N MET A 15 -23.75 -19.13 -11.61
CA MET A 15 -24.17 -18.01 -12.44
C MET A 15 -25.54 -18.31 -13.07
N PRO A 16 -26.53 -17.40 -13.02
CA PRO A 16 -27.77 -17.59 -13.75
C PRO A 16 -27.52 -17.80 -15.25
N ARG A 17 -28.32 -18.68 -15.89
CA ARG A 17 -28.14 -19.04 -17.32
C ARG A 17 -28.06 -17.84 -18.28
N HIS A 18 -28.78 -16.75 -18.01
CA HIS A 18 -28.75 -15.54 -18.84
C HIS A 18 -27.58 -14.60 -18.54
N ASN A 19 -26.84 -14.82 -17.45
CA ASN A 19 -25.67 -14.04 -17.04
C ASN A 19 -24.34 -14.76 -17.35
N THR A 20 -24.35 -15.80 -18.18
CA THR A 20 -23.13 -16.50 -18.57
C THR A 20 -23.09 -16.80 -20.07
N LEU A 21 -21.88 -16.77 -20.63
CA LEU A 21 -21.61 -17.22 -21.99
C LEU A 21 -21.71 -18.75 -22.14
N HIS A 22 -21.73 -19.51 -21.03
CA HIS A 22 -21.73 -20.98 -21.03
C HIS A 22 -22.92 -21.55 -20.23
N PRO A 23 -24.18 -21.38 -20.70
CA PRO A 23 -25.37 -21.79 -19.95
C PRO A 23 -25.48 -23.31 -19.71
N GLU A 24 -24.82 -24.12 -20.53
CA GLU A 24 -24.73 -25.58 -20.36
C GLU A 24 -23.47 -26.02 -19.61
N GLY A 25 -22.75 -25.07 -19.02
CA GLY A 25 -21.46 -25.29 -18.38
C GLY A 25 -20.30 -25.16 -19.35
N ARG A 26 -19.10 -25.02 -18.79
CA ARG A 26 -17.84 -24.92 -19.53
C ARG A 26 -16.94 -26.12 -19.23
N ARG A 27 -15.92 -26.31 -20.08
CA ARG A 27 -14.81 -27.21 -19.78
C ARG A 27 -14.14 -26.85 -18.44
N PRO A 28 -13.49 -27.81 -17.76
CA PRO A 28 -12.63 -27.52 -16.61
C PRO A 28 -11.60 -26.43 -16.91
N LEU A 29 -11.21 -25.67 -15.88
CA LEU A 29 -10.22 -24.60 -16.01
C LEU A 29 -8.84 -25.16 -16.39
N GLY A 30 -8.11 -24.41 -17.21
CA GLY A 30 -6.69 -24.61 -17.52
C GLY A 30 -5.76 -24.20 -16.38
N GLN A 31 -4.51 -23.87 -16.70
CA GLN A 31 -3.54 -23.43 -15.70
C GLN A 31 -3.91 -22.03 -15.21
N LEU A 32 -4.01 -21.84 -13.90
CA LEU A 32 -4.35 -20.52 -13.34
C LEU A 32 -3.10 -19.77 -12.89
N THR A 33 -3.01 -18.50 -13.27
CA THR A 33 -1.94 -17.59 -12.83
C THR A 33 -2.53 -16.30 -12.29
N ALA A 34 -2.10 -15.89 -11.09
CA ALA A 34 -2.52 -14.63 -10.49
C ALA A 34 -1.51 -13.51 -10.82
N LEU A 35 -2.04 -12.35 -11.22
CA LEU A 35 -1.31 -11.09 -11.31
C LEU A 35 -1.91 -10.12 -10.30
N TRP A 36 -1.24 -9.97 -9.16
CA TRP A 36 -1.62 -8.97 -8.16
C TRP A 36 -1.39 -7.56 -8.69
N PHE A 37 -2.27 -6.63 -8.36
CA PHE A 37 -2.05 -5.21 -8.59
C PHE A 37 -0.92 -4.70 -7.70
N GLU A 38 -0.30 -3.57 -8.08
CA GLU A 38 0.86 -3.03 -7.37
C GLU A 38 0.51 -2.75 -5.90
N GLU A 39 -0.68 -2.22 -5.64
CA GLU A 39 -1.23 -1.96 -4.32
C GLU A 39 -1.36 -3.22 -3.46
N GLY A 40 -1.50 -4.40 -4.07
CA GLY A 40 -1.71 -5.67 -3.38
C GLY A 40 -3.15 -5.92 -2.91
N ASP A 41 -4.09 -5.03 -3.23
CA ASP A 41 -5.51 -5.14 -2.86
C ASP A 41 -6.44 -5.57 -4.02
N GLY A 42 -5.88 -5.71 -5.23
CA GLY A 42 -6.59 -6.23 -6.40
C GLY A 42 -5.80 -7.32 -7.11
N VAL A 43 -6.49 -8.14 -7.91
CA VAL A 43 -5.90 -9.26 -8.64
C VAL A 43 -6.58 -9.48 -9.99
N ALA A 44 -5.77 -9.71 -11.02
CA ALA A 44 -6.19 -10.27 -12.29
C ALA A 44 -5.84 -11.77 -12.32
N LEU A 45 -6.81 -12.60 -12.67
CA LEU A 45 -6.65 -14.04 -12.82
C LEU A 45 -6.57 -14.37 -14.30
N TYR A 46 -5.54 -15.12 -14.68
CA TYR A 46 -5.34 -15.65 -16.02
C TYR A 46 -5.61 -17.15 -16.02
N GLU A 47 -6.22 -17.62 -17.11
CA GLU A 47 -6.27 -19.03 -17.46
C GLU A 47 -5.37 -19.23 -18.68
N ASP A 48 -4.33 -20.04 -18.49
CA ASP A 48 -3.18 -20.14 -19.38
C ASP A 48 -2.55 -18.74 -19.55
N ASP A 49 -2.83 -18.05 -20.67
CA ASP A 49 -2.41 -16.66 -20.92
C ASP A 49 -3.57 -15.69 -21.16
N ASP A 50 -4.81 -16.19 -21.08
CA ASP A 50 -6.01 -15.39 -21.32
C ASP A 50 -6.59 -14.84 -20.01
N LEU A 51 -6.91 -13.55 -20.00
CA LEU A 51 -7.52 -12.91 -18.84
C LEU A 51 -8.89 -13.54 -18.55
N LEU A 52 -9.03 -14.15 -17.38
CA LEU A 52 -10.22 -14.87 -16.95
C LEU A 52 -11.12 -14.01 -16.07
N ALA A 53 -10.55 -13.32 -15.08
CA ALA A 53 -11.30 -12.52 -14.12
C ALA A 53 -10.44 -11.40 -13.52
N VAL A 54 -11.10 -10.37 -12.99
CA VAL A 54 -10.45 -9.27 -12.28
C VAL A 54 -11.25 -8.93 -11.03
N ILE A 55 -10.60 -8.98 -9.87
CA ILE A 55 -11.13 -8.46 -8.61
C ILE A 55 -10.33 -7.19 -8.31
N PRO A 56 -10.85 -6.00 -8.65
CA PRO A 56 -10.16 -4.74 -8.35
C PRO A 56 -10.20 -4.44 -6.84
N GLY A 57 -9.33 -3.55 -6.37
CA GLY A 57 -9.27 -3.15 -4.95
C GLY A 57 -10.54 -2.50 -4.40
N TRP A 58 -11.42 -1.99 -5.26
CA TRP A 58 -12.75 -1.46 -4.89
C TRP A 58 -13.88 -2.48 -4.97
N ALA A 59 -13.59 -3.76 -5.29
CA ALA A 59 -14.61 -4.80 -5.28
C ALA A 59 -15.16 -4.96 -3.86
N ASP A 60 -16.47 -4.93 -3.73
CA ASP A 60 -17.17 -5.02 -2.45
C ASP A 60 -18.50 -5.76 -2.66
N MET A 61 -18.51 -7.05 -2.30
CA MET A 61 -19.70 -7.90 -2.36
C MET A 61 -20.85 -7.34 -1.51
N SER A 62 -20.56 -6.66 -0.40
CA SER A 62 -21.59 -6.10 0.49
C SER A 62 -22.31 -4.91 -0.16
N ARG A 63 -21.67 -4.24 -1.11
CA ARG A 63 -22.22 -3.16 -1.94
C ARG A 63 -22.68 -3.63 -3.31
N GLY A 64 -22.64 -4.94 -3.57
CA GLY A 64 -23.06 -5.52 -4.85
C GLY A 64 -22.05 -5.32 -5.99
N MET A 65 -20.76 -5.16 -5.67
CA MET A 65 -19.66 -4.96 -6.62
C MET A 65 -18.71 -6.17 -6.64
N PRO A 66 -19.08 -7.30 -7.27
CA PRO A 66 -18.38 -8.58 -7.13
C PRO A 66 -17.04 -8.71 -7.87
N GLY A 67 -16.71 -7.74 -8.74
CA GLY A 67 -15.62 -7.86 -9.70
C GLY A 67 -16.10 -8.37 -11.06
N TYR A 68 -15.16 -8.77 -11.90
CA TYR A 68 -15.40 -8.99 -13.33
C TYR A 68 -14.94 -10.38 -13.78
N ALA A 69 -15.68 -11.01 -14.68
CA ALA A 69 -15.30 -12.29 -15.27
C ALA A 69 -15.52 -12.30 -16.79
N ARG A 70 -14.61 -12.94 -17.52
CA ARG A 70 -14.65 -13.11 -18.99
C ARG A 70 -15.95 -13.76 -19.46
N ASP A 71 -16.43 -14.74 -18.70
CA ASP A 71 -17.59 -15.56 -19.08
C ASP A 71 -18.92 -15.01 -18.52
N ALA A 72 -18.91 -13.87 -17.83
CA ALA A 72 -20.11 -13.21 -17.33
C ALA A 72 -20.79 -12.37 -18.42
N VAL A 73 -22.11 -12.27 -18.36
CA VAL A 73 -22.94 -11.45 -19.26
C VAL A 73 -23.73 -10.44 -18.43
N GLY A 74 -23.56 -9.16 -18.77
CA GLY A 74 -24.10 -8.03 -18.02
C GLY A 74 -23.67 -8.05 -16.55
N GLU A 75 -24.53 -7.51 -15.70
CA GLU A 75 -24.33 -7.48 -14.25
C GLU A 75 -25.07 -8.63 -13.56
N SER A 76 -24.42 -9.24 -12.59
CA SER A 76 -25.01 -10.22 -11.68
C SER A 76 -24.44 -10.04 -10.27
N PRO A 77 -25.05 -10.65 -9.23
CA PRO A 77 -24.50 -10.63 -7.88
C PRO A 77 -23.13 -11.32 -7.72
N PHE A 78 -22.65 -12.08 -8.71
CA PHE A 78 -21.44 -12.91 -8.57
C PHE A 78 -20.26 -12.44 -9.43
N ALA A 79 -20.55 -11.79 -10.55
CA ALA A 79 -19.56 -11.15 -11.42
C ALA A 79 -20.28 -10.24 -12.42
N TRP A 80 -19.60 -9.19 -12.84
CA TRP A 80 -19.99 -8.37 -13.99
C TRP A 80 -19.19 -8.79 -15.23
N ALA A 81 -19.71 -8.47 -16.42
CA ALA A 81 -19.05 -8.77 -17.68
C ALA A 81 -17.71 -8.04 -17.78
N LEU A 82 -16.61 -8.80 -17.89
CA LEU A 82 -15.28 -8.21 -18.03
C LEU A 82 -15.13 -7.39 -19.32
N SER A 83 -15.81 -7.79 -20.40
CA SER A 83 -15.78 -7.08 -21.68
C SER A 83 -16.24 -5.63 -21.57
N GLU A 84 -17.12 -5.30 -20.63
CA GLU A 84 -17.67 -3.96 -20.44
C GLU A 84 -16.72 -3.05 -19.62
N ALA A 85 -15.80 -3.62 -18.86
CA ALA A 85 -14.86 -2.88 -18.01
C ALA A 85 -13.40 -2.96 -18.47
N LEU A 86 -13.11 -3.77 -19.49
CA LEU A 86 -11.73 -4.09 -19.90
C LEU A 86 -10.91 -2.84 -20.26
N GLU A 87 -11.49 -1.89 -20.99
CA GLU A 87 -10.82 -0.65 -21.38
C GLU A 87 -10.33 0.15 -20.16
N GLY A 88 -11.12 0.19 -19.07
CA GLY A 88 -10.72 0.86 -17.83
C GLY A 88 -9.74 0.06 -16.97
N LEU A 89 -9.74 -1.27 -17.09
CA LEU A 89 -8.89 -2.17 -16.30
C LEU A 89 -7.52 -2.44 -16.95
N GLU A 90 -7.42 -2.36 -18.28
CA GLU A 90 -6.20 -2.66 -19.03
C GLU A 90 -4.98 -1.84 -18.56
N PRO A 91 -5.07 -0.53 -18.28
CA PRO A 91 -3.93 0.24 -17.76
C PRO A 91 -3.44 -0.31 -16.41
N ARG A 92 -4.36 -0.76 -15.54
CA ARG A 92 -4.01 -1.32 -14.23
C ARG A 92 -3.27 -2.64 -14.34
N ILE A 93 -3.78 -3.51 -15.20
CA ILE A 93 -3.19 -4.82 -15.48
C ILE A 93 -1.79 -4.64 -16.09
N THR A 94 -1.63 -3.70 -17.00
CA THR A 94 -0.35 -3.37 -17.62
C THR A 94 0.65 -2.80 -16.62
N ASN A 95 0.20 -1.90 -15.74
CA ASN A 95 1.02 -1.33 -14.67
C ASN A 95 1.46 -2.41 -13.67
N ALA A 96 0.54 -3.28 -13.25
CA ALA A 96 0.83 -4.40 -12.36
C ALA A 96 1.92 -5.32 -12.93
N ARG A 97 1.80 -5.69 -14.22
CA ARG A 97 2.81 -6.51 -14.90
C ARG A 97 4.17 -5.82 -14.96
N SER A 98 4.18 -4.51 -15.25
CA SER A 98 5.39 -3.71 -15.32
C SER A 98 6.07 -3.59 -13.95
N TYR A 99 5.27 -3.37 -12.90
CA TYR A 99 5.73 -3.32 -11.51
C TYR A 99 6.40 -4.64 -11.09
N TRP A 100 5.73 -5.79 -11.26
CA TRP A 100 6.32 -7.07 -10.86
C TRP A 100 7.55 -7.44 -11.70
N ARG A 101 7.56 -7.10 -12.99
CA ARG A 101 8.77 -7.26 -13.82
C ARG A 101 9.92 -6.42 -13.30
N TRP A 102 9.69 -5.15 -12.97
CA TRP A 102 10.71 -4.30 -12.35
C TRP A 102 11.18 -4.89 -11.02
N ARG A 103 10.25 -5.31 -10.18
CA ARG A 103 10.51 -5.83 -8.83
C ARG A 103 11.37 -7.08 -8.83
N HIS A 104 11.14 -7.97 -9.79
CA HIS A 104 11.91 -9.22 -9.95
C HIS A 104 13.19 -9.04 -10.78
N SER A 105 13.38 -7.90 -11.43
CA SER A 105 14.62 -7.62 -12.16
C SER A 105 15.81 -7.53 -11.20
N GLU A 106 16.91 -8.16 -11.57
CA GLU A 106 18.18 -8.05 -10.87
C GLU A 106 18.64 -6.57 -10.82
N GLY A 107 19.16 -6.12 -9.68
CA GLY A 107 19.64 -4.76 -9.50
C GLY A 107 18.57 -3.68 -9.36
N SER A 108 17.27 -4.02 -9.45
CA SER A 108 16.16 -3.07 -9.28
C SER A 108 16.21 -2.35 -7.92
N TRP A 109 16.37 -3.10 -6.84
CA TRP A 109 16.47 -2.57 -5.49
C TRP A 109 17.74 -1.74 -5.25
N PRO A 110 18.97 -2.24 -5.52
CA PRO A 110 20.18 -1.42 -5.40
C PRO A 110 20.11 -0.11 -6.18
N SER A 111 19.53 -0.14 -7.40
CA SER A 111 19.35 1.06 -8.22
C SER A 111 18.41 2.06 -7.54
N PHE A 112 17.23 1.61 -7.08
CA PHE A 112 16.30 2.45 -6.33
C PHE A 112 16.96 3.04 -5.07
N GLN A 113 17.64 2.20 -4.28
CA GLN A 113 18.32 2.59 -3.06
C GLN A 113 19.38 3.68 -3.35
N GLN A 114 20.14 3.55 -4.43
CA GLN A 114 21.11 4.58 -4.82
C GLN A 114 20.43 5.94 -5.10
N PHE A 115 19.32 5.95 -5.85
CA PHE A 115 18.61 7.18 -6.20
C PHE A 115 18.01 7.89 -4.98
N VAL A 116 17.31 7.15 -4.12
CA VAL A 116 16.71 7.73 -2.91
C VAL A 116 17.76 8.17 -1.90
N MET A 117 18.88 7.46 -1.77
CA MET A 117 19.97 7.87 -0.89
C MET A 117 20.64 9.15 -1.40
N GLY A 118 20.87 9.29 -2.70
CA GLY A 118 21.40 10.53 -3.29
C GLY A 118 20.42 11.70 -3.19
N HIS A 119 19.10 11.45 -3.21
CA HIS A 119 18.10 12.46 -2.88
C HIS A 119 18.24 12.92 -1.43
N LEU A 120 18.24 11.97 -0.49
CA LEU A 120 18.35 12.25 0.95
C LEU A 120 19.68 12.91 1.32
N ASP A 121 20.80 12.57 0.66
CA ASP A 121 22.08 13.25 0.85
C ASP A 121 21.99 14.74 0.54
N ARG A 122 21.30 15.12 -0.55
CA ARG A 122 21.12 16.53 -0.93
C ARG A 122 20.22 17.29 0.04
N VAL A 123 19.15 16.66 0.54
CA VAL A 123 18.15 17.35 1.37
C VAL A 123 18.47 17.31 2.87
N LEU A 124 19.11 16.24 3.34
CA LEU A 124 19.37 16.01 4.76
C LEU A 124 20.85 15.96 5.12
N GLY A 125 21.76 15.78 4.15
CA GLY A 125 23.17 15.58 4.40
C GLY A 125 23.55 14.09 4.55
N PRO A 126 24.80 13.81 4.95
CA PRO A 126 25.40 12.47 4.87
C PRO A 126 24.64 11.42 5.69
N ALA A 127 24.68 10.18 5.21
CA ALA A 127 24.08 9.03 5.88
C ALA A 127 24.86 8.64 7.14
N GLY A 128 24.12 8.24 8.18
CA GLY A 128 24.62 7.50 9.34
C GLY A 128 24.40 6.01 9.16
N ARG A 129 23.67 5.39 10.09
CA ARG A 129 23.31 3.97 10.02
C ARG A 129 22.22 3.70 8.98
N TYR A 130 22.16 2.44 8.56
CA TYR A 130 21.10 1.89 7.72
C TYR A 130 20.69 0.54 8.30
N TRP A 131 19.38 0.28 8.38
CA TRP A 131 18.82 -0.97 8.87
C TRP A 131 17.87 -1.54 7.82
N ASP A 132 17.85 -2.87 7.68
CA ASP A 132 16.78 -3.57 6.96
C ASP A 132 15.58 -3.74 7.91
N ALA A 133 14.42 -3.27 7.47
CA ALA A 133 13.15 -3.37 8.19
C ALA A 133 12.15 -4.31 7.50
N SER A 134 12.50 -4.90 6.35
CA SER A 134 11.59 -5.73 5.56
C SER A 134 11.46 -7.16 6.05
N GLY A 135 12.57 -7.74 6.53
CA GLY A 135 12.70 -9.19 6.65
C GLY A 135 12.42 -9.87 5.31
N GLU A 136 11.58 -10.91 5.31
CA GLU A 136 11.16 -11.63 4.09
C GLU A 136 9.85 -11.09 3.49
N ARG A 137 9.31 -9.98 3.99
CA ARG A 137 8.00 -9.43 3.60
C ARG A 137 8.14 -8.29 2.60
N LEU A 138 7.06 -8.09 1.83
CA LEU A 138 6.92 -6.95 0.93
C LEU A 138 6.08 -5.83 1.56
N PRO A 139 6.34 -4.56 1.22
CA PRO A 139 7.47 -4.11 0.42
C PRO A 139 8.82 -4.26 1.15
N THR A 140 9.90 -4.23 0.37
CA THR A 140 11.27 -4.14 0.89
C THR A 140 11.44 -2.75 1.44
N VAL A 141 11.80 -2.65 2.73
CA VAL A 141 11.94 -1.38 3.41
C VAL A 141 13.25 -1.37 4.18
N GLY A 142 14.05 -0.34 3.95
CA GLY A 142 15.14 0.03 4.84
C GLY A 142 14.78 1.24 5.69
N ILE A 143 15.55 1.46 6.74
CA ILE A 143 15.53 2.68 7.54
C ILE A 143 16.91 3.31 7.44
N THR A 144 16.98 4.58 7.09
CA THR A 144 18.22 5.34 7.05
C THR A 144 18.24 6.40 8.13
N GLU A 145 19.38 6.53 8.79
CA GLU A 145 19.67 7.61 9.72
C GLU A 145 20.41 8.75 9.03
N ARG A 146 20.01 9.98 9.36
CA ARG A 146 20.65 11.22 8.93
C ARG A 146 21.00 12.03 10.18
N PRO A 147 22.25 11.92 10.68
CA PRO A 147 22.69 12.62 11.88
C PRO A 147 22.53 14.15 11.77
N PRO A 148 22.70 14.89 12.89
CA PRO A 148 22.74 16.36 12.86
C PRO A 148 23.73 16.87 11.79
N HIS A 149 23.28 17.82 10.98
CA HIS A 149 24.07 18.34 9.87
C HIS A 149 23.74 19.80 9.57
N GLY A 150 24.78 20.61 9.34
CA GLY A 150 24.64 22.05 9.14
C GLY A 150 24.02 22.73 10.35
N LYS A 151 22.88 23.40 10.14
CA LYS A 151 22.12 24.08 11.21
C LYS A 151 21.11 23.16 11.93
N ARG A 152 20.91 21.93 11.46
CA ARG A 152 20.00 20.96 12.08
C ARG A 152 20.73 20.26 13.23
N ASP A 153 20.14 20.31 14.41
CA ASP A 153 20.70 19.81 15.67
C ASP A 153 19.98 18.55 16.18
N PHE A 154 19.25 17.87 15.29
CA PHE A 154 18.56 16.59 15.54
C PHE A 154 18.82 15.60 14.39
N THR A 155 18.66 14.32 14.71
CA THR A 155 18.72 13.21 13.77
C THR A 155 17.38 13.04 13.07
N VAL A 156 17.40 12.77 11.77
CA VAL A 156 16.22 12.35 10.99
C VAL A 156 16.39 10.88 10.64
N LEU A 157 15.37 10.08 10.92
CA LEU A 157 15.22 8.72 10.41
C LEU A 157 14.14 8.72 9.36
N SER A 158 14.34 8.00 8.27
CA SER A 158 13.28 7.78 7.29
C SER A 158 13.26 6.36 6.78
N THR A 159 12.08 5.88 6.40
CA THR A 159 11.99 4.68 5.58
C THR A 159 12.57 4.94 4.20
N VAL A 160 12.97 3.85 3.55
CA VAL A 160 13.40 3.79 2.17
C VAL A 160 12.76 2.55 1.58
N GLY A 161 11.92 2.70 0.56
CA GLY A 161 11.36 1.57 -0.19
C GLY A 161 9.87 1.35 0.02
N MET A 162 9.23 2.00 0.99
CA MET A 162 7.76 1.99 1.08
C MET A 162 7.15 2.53 -0.21
N SER A 163 7.75 3.59 -0.76
CA SER A 163 7.30 4.24 -1.99
C SER A 163 7.46 3.39 -3.26
N CYS A 164 8.22 2.29 -3.21
CA CYS A 164 8.33 1.35 -4.31
C CYS A 164 6.99 0.67 -4.62
N GLN A 165 6.12 0.53 -3.63
CA GLN A 165 4.80 -0.06 -3.79
C GLN A 165 3.75 1.01 -3.50
N ARG A 166 2.67 1.02 -4.29
CA ARG A 166 1.55 1.93 -4.03
C ARG A 166 0.77 1.50 -2.79
N MET A 167 0.22 2.47 -2.08
CA MET A 167 -0.61 2.25 -0.90
C MET A 167 -1.97 1.64 -1.30
N PRO A 168 -2.42 0.56 -0.63
CA PRO A 168 -3.75 -0.01 -0.83
C PRO A 168 -4.87 0.99 -0.61
N THR A 169 -6.01 0.80 -1.26
CA THR A 169 -7.30 1.48 -1.02
C THR A 169 -7.34 3.00 -1.22
N VAL A 170 -6.20 3.67 -1.46
CA VAL A 170 -6.11 5.15 -1.56
C VAL A 170 -7.08 5.73 -2.61
N GLU A 171 -7.31 5.01 -3.69
CA GLU A 171 -8.22 5.38 -4.78
C GLU A 171 -9.70 5.38 -4.41
N GLN A 172 -10.08 4.71 -3.33
CA GLN A 172 -11.45 4.74 -2.81
C GLN A 172 -11.73 6.03 -2.04
N TRP A 173 -10.68 6.76 -1.64
CA TRP A 173 -10.75 7.94 -0.78
C TRP A 173 -10.31 9.23 -1.48
N ILE A 174 -9.50 9.13 -2.54
CA ILE A 174 -8.85 10.27 -3.19
C ILE A 174 -9.05 10.22 -4.70
N ASP A 175 -9.62 11.28 -5.29
CA ASP A 175 -9.87 11.41 -6.74
C ASP A 175 -8.60 11.29 -7.60
N LYS A 176 -7.46 11.76 -7.07
CA LYS A 176 -6.15 11.73 -7.74
C LYS A 176 -5.15 10.90 -6.92
N PRO A 177 -5.30 9.56 -6.91
CA PRO A 177 -4.55 8.70 -5.99
C PRO A 177 -3.03 8.76 -6.23
N GLY A 178 -2.57 9.00 -7.47
CA GLY A 178 -1.14 9.07 -7.77
C GLY A 178 -0.36 10.15 -7.01
N ALA A 179 -1.04 11.19 -6.51
CA ALA A 179 -0.41 12.20 -5.66
C ALA A 179 -0.27 11.76 -4.18
N TYR A 180 -0.81 10.61 -3.80
CA TYR A 180 -0.90 10.12 -2.41
C TYR A 180 -0.52 8.65 -2.26
N ALA A 181 -0.41 7.91 -3.36
CA ALA A 181 -0.19 6.46 -3.36
C ALA A 181 1.23 6.06 -2.94
N ARG A 182 2.22 6.95 -3.06
CA ARG A 182 3.62 6.65 -2.75
C ARG A 182 4.09 7.50 -1.59
N ILE A 183 4.38 6.84 -0.47
CA ILE A 183 4.83 7.53 0.74
C ILE A 183 6.08 6.89 1.32
N GLU A 184 6.86 7.69 2.03
CA GLU A 184 7.86 7.26 3.00
C GLU A 184 7.48 7.85 4.36
N LEU A 185 7.92 7.23 5.44
CA LEU A 185 7.75 7.74 6.81
C LEU A 185 9.04 8.40 7.27
N ALA A 186 8.93 9.42 8.12
CA ALA A 186 10.08 10.07 8.75
C ALA A 186 9.81 10.41 10.22
N VAL A 187 10.85 10.38 11.04
CA VAL A 187 10.80 10.82 12.44
C VAL A 187 12.07 11.57 12.79
N ALA A 188 11.92 12.64 13.57
CA ALA A 188 13.04 13.42 14.11
C ALA A 188 13.27 13.06 15.58
N THR A 189 14.53 12.96 16.00
CA THR A 189 14.88 12.71 17.40
C THR A 189 16.19 13.38 17.80
N ARG A 190 16.28 13.78 19.08
CA ARG A 190 17.52 14.18 19.76
C ARG A 190 18.06 13.09 20.70
N GLU A 191 17.25 12.06 20.93
CA GLU A 191 17.56 10.90 21.76
C GLU A 191 18.22 9.80 20.90
N ASP A 192 18.33 8.56 21.43
CA ASP A 192 18.87 7.44 20.66
C ASP A 192 18.01 7.18 19.40
N PRO A 193 18.59 7.27 18.19
CA PRO A 193 17.89 6.97 16.94
C PRO A 193 17.32 5.55 16.86
N ARG A 194 17.86 4.59 17.64
CA ARG A 194 17.37 3.20 17.65
C ARG A 194 15.95 3.09 18.18
N ASP A 195 15.60 3.89 19.19
CA ASP A 195 14.26 3.88 19.78
C ASP A 195 13.25 4.48 18.81
N ALA A 196 13.60 5.60 18.17
CA ALA A 196 12.76 6.22 17.14
C ALA A 196 12.57 5.32 15.90
N ALA A 197 13.57 4.52 15.54
CA ALA A 197 13.47 3.57 14.42
C ALA A 197 12.36 2.53 14.64
N LEU A 198 12.02 2.18 15.88
CA LEU A 198 10.93 1.23 16.18
C LEU A 198 9.57 1.71 15.68
N LEU A 199 9.33 3.03 15.62
CA LEU A 199 8.10 3.58 15.03
C LEU A 199 8.02 3.31 13.52
N LEU A 200 9.17 3.40 12.83
CA LEU A 200 9.25 3.13 11.40
C LEU A 200 9.12 1.63 11.14
N VAL A 201 9.76 0.77 11.94
CA VAL A 201 9.58 -0.69 11.86
C VAL A 201 8.10 -1.05 12.01
N TRP A 202 7.42 -0.48 13.02
CA TRP A 202 6.00 -0.74 13.27
C TRP A 202 5.10 -0.40 12.08
N LEU A 203 5.29 0.76 11.44
CA LEU A 203 4.37 1.26 10.43
C LEU A 203 4.79 0.95 8.98
N SER A 204 6.04 0.56 8.74
CA SER A 204 6.60 0.45 7.38
C SER A 204 5.93 -0.58 6.48
N GLN A 205 5.37 -1.66 7.04
CA GLN A 205 4.66 -2.70 6.28
C GLN A 205 3.17 -2.80 6.65
N TYR A 206 2.74 -2.06 7.66
CA TYR A 206 1.35 -2.06 8.15
C TYR A 206 0.31 -1.86 7.04
N PRO A 207 0.48 -0.92 6.10
CA PRO A 207 -0.57 -0.62 5.11
C PRO A 207 -0.94 -1.81 4.24
N TRP A 208 0.05 -2.56 3.76
CA TRP A 208 -0.17 -3.75 2.93
C TRP A 208 -0.66 -4.95 3.74
N HIS A 209 -0.25 -5.06 5.00
CA HIS A 209 -0.76 -6.13 5.87
C HIS A 209 -2.24 -5.93 6.25
N SER A 210 -2.63 -4.68 6.48
CA SER A 210 -3.98 -4.32 6.94
C SER A 210 -4.88 -3.78 5.82
N VAL A 211 -4.43 -3.86 4.56
CA VAL A 211 -5.16 -3.38 3.36
C VAL A 211 -5.71 -1.97 3.59
N THR A 212 -4.80 -1.04 3.89
CA THR A 212 -5.12 0.35 4.24
C THR A 212 -4.05 1.30 3.71
N TRP A 213 -4.21 2.60 3.93
CA TRP A 213 -3.24 3.62 3.53
C TRP A 213 -2.93 4.61 4.65
N LEU A 214 -1.73 5.20 4.57
CA LEU A 214 -1.28 6.25 5.47
C LEU A 214 -1.29 7.59 4.74
N GLY A 215 -1.88 8.59 5.39
CA GLY A 215 -2.09 9.92 4.81
C GLY A 215 -1.76 11.04 5.80
N HIS A 216 -1.63 12.25 5.27
CA HIS A 216 -1.56 13.44 6.12
C HIS A 216 -2.84 13.56 6.96
N GLY A 217 -2.67 13.85 8.26
CA GLY A 217 -3.75 13.93 9.25
C GLY A 217 -4.13 12.58 9.87
N HIS A 218 -3.68 11.45 9.30
CA HIS A 218 -3.98 10.15 9.90
C HIS A 218 -3.24 9.97 11.21
N THR A 219 -3.86 9.22 12.13
CA THR A 219 -3.24 8.81 13.39
C THR A 219 -3.08 7.29 13.42
N ALA A 220 -2.08 6.82 14.16
CA ALA A 220 -1.93 5.40 14.48
C ALA A 220 -1.71 5.26 15.99
N LYS A 221 -2.56 4.45 16.64
CA LYS A 221 -2.44 4.12 18.06
C LYS A 221 -1.40 3.00 18.24
N TRP A 222 -0.49 3.17 19.19
CA TRP A 222 0.48 2.13 19.55
C TRP A 222 -0.24 0.85 19.96
N TYR A 223 0.21 -0.27 19.42
CA TYR A 223 -0.49 -1.55 19.53
C TYR A 223 -0.24 -2.28 20.86
N HIS A 224 0.75 -1.84 21.64
CA HIS A 224 1.04 -2.31 22.99
C HIS A 224 0.57 -1.31 24.07
N GLU A 225 0.86 -1.63 25.33
CA GLU A 225 0.61 -0.72 26.45
C GLU A 225 1.34 0.63 26.23
N PRO A 226 0.70 1.78 26.53
CA PRO A 226 1.32 3.10 26.36
C PRO A 226 2.70 3.26 27.03
N SER A 227 2.90 2.58 28.16
CA SER A 227 4.17 2.54 28.89
C SER A 227 5.36 2.01 28.08
N THR A 228 5.09 1.28 27.00
CA THR A 228 6.07 0.68 26.09
C THR A 228 6.31 1.50 24.82
N PHE A 229 5.71 2.69 24.72
CA PHE A 229 5.88 3.53 23.53
C PHE A 229 7.36 3.91 23.35
N PRO A 230 7.94 3.74 22.14
CA PRO A 230 9.39 3.86 21.94
C PRO A 230 10.01 5.20 22.35
N LEU A 231 9.24 6.30 22.25
CA LEU A 231 9.73 7.65 22.59
C LEU A 231 9.27 8.15 23.97
N GLY A 232 8.78 7.24 24.81
CA GLY A 232 8.44 7.51 26.20
C GLY A 232 6.96 7.28 26.53
N PRO A 233 6.68 6.96 27.81
CA PRO A 233 5.38 6.46 28.27
C PRO A 233 4.24 7.50 28.23
N GLN A 234 4.56 8.78 28.02
CA GLN A 234 3.59 9.86 27.88
C GLN A 234 2.84 9.82 26.54
N TYR A 235 3.38 9.11 25.55
CA TYR A 235 2.79 9.00 24.22
C TYR A 235 2.01 7.71 24.08
N SER A 236 1.05 7.69 23.15
CA SER A 236 0.18 6.52 22.90
C SER A 236 0.00 6.22 21.42
N GLY A 237 0.70 6.95 20.54
CA GLY A 237 0.57 6.83 19.10
C GLY A 237 1.29 7.95 18.38
N VAL A 238 1.02 8.07 17.09
CA VAL A 238 1.60 9.09 16.20
C VAL A 238 0.52 9.77 15.37
N LEU A 239 0.74 11.04 15.06
CA LEU A 239 0.07 11.80 14.01
C LEU A 239 0.99 11.88 12.80
N MET A 240 0.43 11.68 11.60
CA MET A 240 1.18 11.67 10.33
C MET A 240 0.98 12.99 9.60
N GLN A 241 2.06 13.69 9.25
CA GLN A 241 1.98 15.00 8.62
C GLN A 241 2.96 15.13 7.45
N ALA A 242 2.46 15.45 6.26
CA ALA A 242 3.31 15.77 5.11
C ALA A 242 4.12 17.07 5.29
N ASP A 243 3.54 18.06 5.96
CA ASP A 243 4.14 19.39 6.14
C ASP A 243 4.18 19.74 7.63
N VAL A 244 5.38 19.68 8.22
CA VAL A 244 5.62 20.06 9.62
C VAL A 244 6.52 21.29 9.66
N PRO A 245 6.11 22.39 10.31
CA PRO A 245 6.96 23.55 10.48
C PRO A 245 8.32 23.18 11.08
N HIS A 246 9.39 23.79 10.59
CA HIS A 246 10.78 23.58 11.04
C HIS A 246 11.39 22.20 10.71
N MET A 247 10.64 21.29 10.08
CA MET A 247 11.21 20.06 9.55
C MET A 247 11.79 20.27 8.14
N PRO A 248 12.87 19.55 7.77
CA PRO A 248 13.41 19.62 6.41
C PRO A 248 12.38 19.25 5.35
N ASN A 249 12.36 20.00 4.25
CA ASN A 249 11.57 19.65 3.09
C ASN A 249 12.26 18.50 2.32
N MET A 250 11.66 17.31 2.37
CA MET A 250 12.17 16.11 1.68
C MET A 250 11.46 15.84 0.33
N SER A 251 10.60 16.75 -0.13
CA SER A 251 9.93 16.62 -1.44
C SER A 251 10.90 16.67 -2.63
N GLY A 252 10.41 16.35 -3.82
CA GLY A 252 11.18 16.40 -5.07
C GLY A 252 11.77 15.06 -5.52
N PHE A 253 11.44 13.97 -4.84
CA PHE A 253 11.70 12.60 -5.29
C PHE A 253 10.45 12.01 -5.93
N ALA A 254 10.66 11.14 -6.91
CA ALA A 254 9.59 10.43 -7.58
C ALA A 254 10.00 8.99 -7.86
N PHE A 255 9.02 8.10 -7.88
CA PHE A 255 9.19 6.70 -8.27
C PHE A 255 8.03 6.29 -9.18
N GLY A 256 8.31 5.56 -10.25
CA GLY A 256 7.28 5.17 -11.23
C GLY A 256 6.56 6.35 -11.90
N GLY A 257 7.21 7.52 -11.97
CA GLY A 257 6.61 8.75 -12.49
C GLY A 257 5.74 9.53 -11.49
N GLU A 258 5.63 9.07 -10.25
CA GLU A 258 4.78 9.67 -9.22
C GLU A 258 5.59 10.25 -8.07
N ALA A 259 5.12 11.38 -7.54
CA ALA A 259 5.78 12.04 -6.43
C ALA A 259 5.71 11.18 -5.16
N VAL A 260 6.84 11.06 -4.48
CA VAL A 260 6.90 10.41 -3.16
C VAL A 260 6.65 11.45 -2.08
N ARG A 261 5.74 11.15 -1.15
CA ARG A 261 5.44 12.01 0.00
C ARG A 261 6.06 11.46 1.26
N TRP A 262 6.79 12.30 1.97
CA TRP A 262 7.25 11.96 3.31
C TRP A 262 6.20 12.35 4.34
N LEU A 263 5.76 11.40 5.16
CA LEU A 263 4.90 11.66 6.31
C LEU A 263 5.76 11.66 7.57
N TRP A 264 5.84 12.82 8.21
CA TRP A 264 6.46 12.97 9.53
C TRP A 264 5.57 12.36 10.60
N LEU A 265 6.16 11.49 11.43
CA LEU A 265 5.55 10.88 12.59
C LEU A 265 5.79 11.77 13.82
N THR A 266 4.73 12.43 14.27
CA THR A 266 4.74 13.24 15.50
C THR A 266 4.12 12.41 16.63
N PRO A 267 4.87 12.07 17.70
CA PRO A 267 4.31 11.38 18.86
C PRO A 267 3.20 12.19 19.51
N VAL A 268 2.09 11.53 19.85
CA VAL A 268 0.91 12.17 20.44
C VAL A 268 0.46 11.48 21.71
N THR A 269 -0.11 12.26 22.63
CA THR A 269 -0.69 11.73 23.87
C THR A 269 -2.00 11.01 23.59
N ARG A 270 -2.49 10.28 24.59
CA ARG A 270 -3.80 9.62 24.51
C ARG A 270 -4.94 10.62 24.31
N GLU A 271 -4.93 11.75 25.02
CA GLU A 271 -5.97 12.78 24.90
C GLU A 271 -6.02 13.35 23.47
N THR A 272 -4.85 13.54 22.86
CA THR A 272 -4.73 14.01 21.48
C THR A 272 -5.31 13.00 20.50
N LEU A 273 -5.03 11.71 20.67
CA LEU A 273 -5.62 10.65 19.85
C LEU A 273 -7.15 10.63 19.98
N GLU A 274 -7.66 10.66 21.21
CA GLU A 274 -9.11 10.65 21.48
C GLU A 274 -9.82 11.89 20.92
N ALA A 275 -9.15 13.04 20.87
CA ALA A 275 -9.71 14.26 20.28
C ALA A 275 -9.81 14.21 18.75
N GLN A 276 -8.93 13.45 18.07
CA GLN A 276 -8.96 13.28 16.61
C GLN A 276 -10.06 12.32 16.13
N HIS A 277 -10.64 11.52 17.03
CA HIS A 277 -11.70 10.57 16.73
C HIS A 277 -13.12 11.08 17.07
N ARG A 278 -13.25 12.33 17.55
CA ARG A 278 -14.53 13.01 17.78
C ARG A 278 -14.85 13.95 16.64
#